data_AF-A0A954XIF3-F1
#
_entry.id   AF-A0A954XIF3-F1
#
_cell.length_a   1.000
_cell.length_b   1.000
_cell.length_c   1.000
_cell.angle_alpha   90.00
_cell.angle_beta   90.00
_cell.angle_gamma   90.00
#
_symmetry.space_group_name_H-M   'P 1'
#
loop_
_entity.id
_entity.type
_entity.pdbx_description
1 polymer ?
#
loop_
_entity_poly.entity_id
_entity_poly.type
_entity_poly.pdbx_seq_one_letter_code
_entity_poly.pdbx_strand_id
1 'polypeptide(L)'
;MRPHLACLILLVSVVAQIVANMSFADDAAAPLSNRESSAQPNAERLLTRGSGEAEGEKTRTNNSFPAEGKLDAFLGEPRLDIQTLFKDERFPNIVVARDGSVLATWGNQQVRARRSEDGGKSWGEVITVATPGFQGGGLTVDETTGDILTFVEAHHPPAPMTVYRSRDHGATWRADEGTVIHPDSHGNLPSMHMNEKGITLRNGKYKGRLIRPTRFYAGKNDRSKWPDHYTNAMFSDDGGKTWQTSEPFPENGTGEAALVELSDGRIYYNSRVHWDARPRNTRRRSAISEDGGMTWKDFAIVDILPDGHQHRSYGCMGGLTRLPVQDRDILIFSNIDTSNPVRERATVWASFDGGKTWPVKRLVFE
;
A
#
# COMPACT_ATOMS: atom_id res chain seq x y z
N MET A 1 -32.18 9.24 -15.30
CA MET A 1 -31.55 9.05 -13.99
C MET A 1 -30.11 8.62 -14.23
N ARG A 2 -29.14 9.45 -13.83
CA ARG A 2 -27.71 9.22 -14.05
C ARG A 2 -27.24 8.09 -13.12
N PRO A 3 -26.55 7.04 -13.59
CA PRO A 3 -25.93 6.08 -12.70
C PRO A 3 -24.88 6.83 -11.86
N HIS A 4 -24.92 6.63 -10.54
CA HIS A 4 -23.97 7.22 -9.61
C HIS A 4 -22.55 6.85 -10.01
N LEU A 5 -21.80 7.84 -10.50
CA LEU A 5 -20.37 7.78 -10.84
C LEU A 5 -19.53 7.73 -9.55
N ALA A 6 -19.77 6.73 -8.70
CA ALA A 6 -19.06 6.51 -7.43
C ALA A 6 -18.31 5.16 -7.41
N CYS A 7 -18.34 4.41 -8.51
CA CYS A 7 -17.94 3.00 -8.57
C CYS A 7 -16.60 2.69 -9.25
N LEU A 8 -15.71 3.67 -9.44
CA LEU A 8 -14.37 3.39 -9.96
C LEU A 8 -13.31 4.07 -9.08
N ILE A 9 -12.90 3.39 -8.02
CA ILE A 9 -11.49 3.49 -7.63
C ILE A 9 -10.83 2.46 -8.53
N LEU A 10 -10.03 2.92 -9.50
CA LEU A 10 -9.16 2.01 -10.22
C LEU A 10 -8.28 1.32 -9.18
N LEU A 11 -8.59 0.05 -8.92
CA LEU A 11 -7.55 -0.92 -8.65
C LEU A 11 -6.75 -0.99 -9.94
N VAL A 12 -5.76 -0.10 -10.05
CA VAL A 12 -4.68 -0.37 -10.95
C VAL A 12 -3.95 -1.55 -10.32
N SER A 13 -4.34 -2.77 -10.68
CA SER A 13 -3.31 -3.78 -10.87
C SER A 13 -2.42 -3.19 -11.94
N VAL A 14 -1.40 -2.43 -11.55
CA VAL A 14 -0.26 -2.18 -12.43
C VAL A 14 0.44 -3.52 -12.55
N VAL A 15 -0.13 -4.38 -13.38
CA VAL A 15 0.61 -5.38 -14.13
C VAL A 15 0.63 -4.85 -15.56
N ALA A 16 1.37 -3.77 -15.75
CA ALA A 16 1.85 -3.29 -17.05
C ALA A 16 2.77 -2.10 -16.80
N GLN A 17 4.06 -2.33 -17.02
CA GLN A 17 4.97 -1.38 -17.68
C GLN A 17 4.50 0.08 -17.77
N ILE A 18 4.81 0.86 -16.73
CA ILE A 18 4.98 2.32 -16.87
C ILE A 18 6.46 2.63 -16.64
N VAL A 19 7.32 2.18 -17.55
CA VAL A 19 8.55 2.90 -17.93
C VAL A 19 8.85 2.51 -19.38
N ALA A 20 8.27 3.24 -20.34
CA ALA A 20 8.86 3.34 -21.67
C ALA A 20 8.52 4.73 -22.20
N ASN A 21 9.56 5.42 -22.65
CA ASN A 21 9.61 6.81 -23.09
C ASN A 21 9.64 7.86 -21.98
N MET A 22 10.67 7.77 -21.15
CA MET A 22 11.31 8.98 -20.61
C MET A 22 12.81 8.85 -20.85
N SER A 23 13.32 9.65 -21.78
CA SER A 23 14.74 9.76 -22.07
C SER A 23 15.49 10.01 -20.76
N PHE A 24 16.41 9.12 -20.43
CA PHE A 24 17.51 9.45 -19.52
C PHE A 24 18.33 10.52 -20.25
N ALA A 25 18.00 11.79 -20.02
CA ALA A 25 18.93 12.86 -20.28
C ALA A 25 19.97 12.77 -19.17
N ASP A 26 21.08 12.11 -19.50
CA ASP A 26 22.37 12.37 -18.88
C ASP A 26 22.68 13.86 -19.09
N ASP A 27 22.30 14.72 -18.15
CA ASP A 27 22.78 16.09 -18.15
C ASP A 27 24.14 16.14 -17.47
N ALA A 28 25.13 16.09 -18.35
CA ALA A 28 26.50 16.46 -18.14
C ALA A 28 26.62 17.82 -17.45
N ALA A 29 27.52 17.85 -16.47
CA ALA A 29 28.06 19.07 -15.91
C ALA A 29 28.66 19.98 -17.00
N ALA A 30 28.37 21.28 -16.90
CA ALA A 30 29.21 22.33 -17.48
C ALA A 30 29.47 23.42 -16.41
N PRO A 31 30.70 23.96 -16.31
CA PRO A 31 31.16 24.71 -15.15
C PRO A 31 30.87 26.22 -15.27
N LEU A 32 30.63 26.86 -14.13
CA LEU A 32 30.72 28.31 -14.00
C LEU A 32 32.08 28.67 -13.40
N SER A 33 32.82 29.49 -14.14
CA SER A 33 34.06 30.16 -13.76
C SER A 33 33.82 31.28 -12.74
N ASN A 34 34.59 31.32 -11.65
CA ASN A 34 35.65 32.31 -11.43
C ASN A 34 36.16 32.35 -9.98
N ARG A 35 37.50 32.32 -9.89
CA ARG A 35 38.43 33.02 -8.98
C ARG A 35 38.52 32.64 -7.48
N GLU A 36 39.67 32.01 -7.20
CA GLU A 36 40.67 32.33 -6.16
C GLU A 36 40.19 32.54 -4.71
N SER A 37 40.59 31.64 -3.79
CA SER A 37 41.76 31.89 -2.95
C SER A 37 42.19 30.63 -2.15
N SER A 38 43.49 30.59 -1.87
CA SER A 38 44.31 29.62 -1.13
C SER A 38 43.76 29.07 0.19
N ALA A 39 43.91 27.75 0.41
CA ALA A 39 44.74 27.14 1.47
C ALA A 39 44.31 25.68 1.75
N GLN A 40 45.23 24.73 1.55
CA GLN A 40 45.23 23.43 2.26
C GLN A 40 46.22 23.50 3.42
N PRO A 41 46.06 22.67 4.47
CA PRO A 41 46.91 21.48 4.50
C PRO A 41 46.24 20.18 5.00
N ASN A 42 46.66 19.08 4.38
CA ASN A 42 46.96 17.75 4.92
C ASN A 42 46.16 17.17 6.10
N ALA A 43 45.52 16.03 5.84
CA ALA A 43 45.58 14.86 6.73
C ALA A 43 45.33 13.57 5.93
N GLU A 44 46.41 12.86 5.61
CA GLU A 44 46.36 11.44 5.23
C GLU A 44 46.25 10.54 6.47
N ARG A 45 45.71 9.32 6.22
CA ARG A 45 45.63 8.12 7.07
C ARG A 45 44.57 8.11 8.17
N LEU A 46 43.55 7.26 7.98
CA LEU A 46 43.42 6.03 8.78
C LEU A 46 42.41 5.04 8.15
N LEU A 47 42.87 3.79 8.04
CA LEU A 47 42.10 2.53 8.08
C LEU A 47 41.25 2.12 6.87
N THR A 48 41.91 1.44 5.95
CA THR A 48 41.42 0.19 5.38
C THR A 48 41.02 -0.80 6.48
N ARG A 49 39.74 -1.11 6.61
CA ARG A 49 39.26 -2.38 7.17
C ARG A 49 38.23 -2.94 6.21
N GLY A 50 38.59 -4.07 5.60
CA GLY A 50 37.64 -4.91 4.89
C GLY A 50 36.58 -5.39 5.87
N SER A 51 35.33 -5.13 5.54
CA SER A 51 34.19 -5.92 5.99
C SER A 51 33.72 -6.70 4.77
N GLY A 52 33.96 -8.01 4.77
CA GLY A 52 33.20 -8.90 3.92
C GLY A 52 31.73 -8.75 4.33
N GLU A 53 30.97 -8.03 3.52
CA GLU A 53 29.52 -8.13 3.55
C GLU A 53 29.20 -9.56 3.11
N ALA A 54 28.59 -10.32 4.03
CA ALA A 54 27.89 -11.52 3.65
C ALA A 54 26.85 -11.09 2.60
N GLU A 55 27.00 -11.57 1.37
CA GLU A 55 25.96 -11.45 0.35
C GLU A 55 24.66 -11.98 0.96
N GLY A 56 23.77 -11.07 1.35
CA GLY A 56 22.48 -11.42 1.92
C GLY A 56 21.74 -12.31 0.94
N GLU A 57 21.32 -13.49 1.41
CA GLU A 57 20.61 -14.47 0.61
C GLU A 57 19.37 -13.81 -0.02
N LYS A 58 19.44 -13.53 -1.33
CA LYS A 58 18.37 -12.84 -2.07
C LYS A 58 17.06 -13.59 -1.90
N THR A 59 16.02 -12.90 -1.43
CA THR A 59 14.70 -13.50 -1.18
C THR A 59 14.16 -14.15 -2.47
N ARG A 60 13.59 -15.36 -2.34
CA ARG A 60 13.09 -16.16 -3.47
C ARG A 60 11.57 -16.39 -3.40
N THR A 61 10.95 -16.67 -4.53
CA THR A 61 9.56 -17.12 -4.66
C THR A 61 9.44 -18.61 -4.34
N ASN A 62 8.22 -19.13 -4.22
CA ASN A 62 7.97 -20.57 -3.96
C ASN A 62 8.51 -21.45 -5.10
N ASN A 63 8.64 -20.90 -6.30
CA ASN A 63 9.24 -21.57 -7.46
C ASN A 63 10.75 -21.31 -7.57
N SER A 64 11.40 -20.86 -6.49
CA SER A 64 12.84 -20.57 -6.40
C SER A 64 13.36 -19.44 -7.30
N PHE A 65 12.48 -18.66 -7.93
CA PHE A 65 12.90 -17.45 -8.65
C PHE A 65 13.27 -16.34 -7.67
N PRO A 66 14.14 -15.39 -8.03
CA PRO A 66 14.30 -14.17 -7.25
C PRO A 66 12.95 -13.47 -7.00
N ALA A 67 12.71 -13.01 -5.77
CA ALA A 67 11.51 -12.28 -5.39
C ALA A 67 11.44 -10.89 -6.03
N GLU A 68 12.57 -10.40 -6.53
CA GLU A 68 12.70 -9.18 -7.31
C GLU A 68 13.36 -9.49 -8.66
N GLY A 69 12.80 -8.90 -9.71
CA GLY A 69 13.24 -9.09 -11.09
C GLY A 69 14.09 -7.93 -11.61
N LYS A 70 14.53 -8.06 -12.86
CA LYS A 70 15.20 -6.99 -13.59
C LYS A 70 14.19 -5.92 -14.02
N LEU A 71 14.68 -4.71 -14.27
CA LEU A 71 13.86 -3.58 -14.74
C LEU A 71 13.23 -3.84 -16.11
N ASP A 72 13.88 -4.59 -17.00
CA ASP A 72 13.42 -4.90 -18.36
C ASP A 72 12.04 -5.60 -18.39
N ALA A 73 11.71 -6.41 -17.38
CA ALA A 73 10.37 -6.98 -17.19
C ALA A 73 9.28 -5.91 -16.98
N PHE A 74 9.68 -4.67 -16.69
CA PHE A 74 8.84 -3.50 -16.54
C PHE A 74 9.05 -2.43 -17.64
N LEU A 75 9.78 -2.76 -18.72
CA LEU A 75 9.93 -1.91 -19.92
C LEU A 75 9.20 -2.53 -21.13
N GLY A 76 8.53 -1.71 -21.95
CA GLY A 76 7.78 -2.19 -23.12
C GLY A 76 6.76 -1.17 -23.62
N GLU A 77 6.05 -1.50 -24.70
CA GLU A 77 5.00 -0.62 -25.24
C GLU A 77 3.93 -0.31 -24.18
N PRO A 78 3.58 0.97 -23.95
CA PRO A 78 2.58 1.33 -22.96
C PRO A 78 1.22 0.72 -23.27
N ARG A 79 0.60 0.08 -22.27
CA ARG A 79 -0.72 -0.56 -22.40
C ARG A 79 -1.58 -0.30 -21.16
N LEU A 80 -2.89 -0.09 -21.38
CA LEU A 80 -3.89 0.00 -20.34
C LEU A 80 -5.17 -0.71 -20.80
N ASP A 81 -5.54 -1.77 -20.09
CA ASP A 81 -6.82 -2.45 -20.27
C ASP A 81 -7.72 -2.20 -19.05
N ILE A 82 -9.00 -1.95 -19.28
CA ILE A 82 -9.98 -1.69 -18.21
C ILE A 82 -11.16 -2.65 -18.40
N GLN A 83 -11.52 -3.36 -17.33
CA GLN A 83 -12.63 -4.29 -17.29
C GLN A 83 -13.46 -4.08 -16.02
N THR A 84 -14.79 -4.16 -16.14
CA THR A 84 -15.69 -4.07 -14.99
C THR A 84 -15.92 -5.47 -14.41
N LEU A 85 -15.46 -5.72 -13.18
CA LEU A 85 -15.58 -7.02 -12.51
C LEU A 85 -16.87 -7.17 -11.68
N PHE A 86 -17.31 -6.06 -11.08
CA PHE A 86 -18.51 -5.95 -10.25
C PHE A 86 -19.27 -4.68 -10.66
N LYS A 87 -20.61 -4.72 -10.64
CA LYS A 87 -21.46 -3.61 -11.11
C LYS A 87 -22.21 -2.89 -9.97
N ASP A 88 -22.17 -3.48 -8.79
CA ASP A 88 -22.90 -3.12 -7.58
C ASP A 88 -21.91 -2.90 -6.43
N GLU A 89 -22.40 -2.52 -5.24
CA GLU A 89 -21.59 -2.34 -4.01
C GLU A 89 -20.33 -1.45 -4.21
N ARG A 90 -19.36 -1.51 -3.30
CA ARG A 90 -18.11 -0.74 -3.31
C ARG A 90 -16.99 -1.54 -2.64
N PHE A 91 -15.83 -0.89 -2.50
CA PHE A 91 -14.68 -1.29 -1.71
C PHE A 91 -13.78 -2.31 -2.42
N PRO A 92 -12.90 -1.84 -3.30
CA PRO A 92 -12.12 -2.71 -4.13
C PRO A 92 -10.78 -3.08 -3.46
N ASN A 93 -10.37 -4.35 -3.55
CA ASN A 93 -8.97 -4.74 -3.36
C ASN A 93 -8.46 -5.73 -4.42
N ILE A 94 -7.15 -5.76 -4.68
CA ILE A 94 -6.51 -6.69 -5.62
C ILE A 94 -5.16 -7.14 -5.09
N VAL A 95 -4.87 -8.43 -5.26
CA VAL A 95 -3.56 -9.02 -4.98
C VAL A 95 -3.19 -10.05 -6.03
N VAL A 96 -1.90 -10.37 -6.09
CA VAL A 96 -1.37 -11.49 -6.86
C VAL A 96 -1.01 -12.58 -5.87
N ALA A 97 -1.60 -13.76 -6.03
CA ALA A 97 -1.30 -14.93 -5.23
C ALA A 97 0.04 -15.56 -5.66
N ARG A 98 0.58 -16.47 -4.83
CA ARG A 98 1.90 -17.09 -5.06
C ARG A 98 1.96 -18.00 -6.29
N ASP A 99 0.82 -18.48 -6.77
CA ASP A 99 0.69 -19.23 -8.03
C ASP A 99 0.62 -18.33 -9.28
N GLY A 100 0.64 -17.00 -9.10
CA GLY A 100 0.51 -16.01 -10.17
C GLY A 100 -0.93 -15.63 -10.51
N SER A 101 -1.93 -16.25 -9.87
CA SER A 101 -3.33 -15.86 -10.06
C SER A 101 -3.60 -14.47 -9.48
N VAL A 102 -4.49 -13.72 -10.12
CA VAL A 102 -4.92 -12.38 -9.66
C VAL A 102 -6.26 -12.53 -8.97
N LEU A 103 -6.38 -11.97 -7.77
CA LEU A 103 -7.58 -12.05 -6.96
C LEU A 103 -8.09 -10.63 -6.68
N ALA A 104 -9.32 -10.36 -7.07
CA ALA A 104 -10.01 -9.10 -6.79
C ALA A 104 -11.16 -9.34 -5.81
N THR A 105 -11.22 -8.57 -4.71
CA THR A 105 -12.31 -8.63 -3.73
C THR A 105 -13.13 -7.35 -3.67
N TRP A 106 -14.39 -7.51 -3.28
CA TRP A 106 -15.40 -6.48 -3.36
C TRP A 106 -16.56 -6.72 -2.37
N GLY A 107 -17.10 -5.64 -1.79
CA GLY A 107 -18.45 -5.63 -1.23
C GLY A 107 -18.61 -5.04 0.19
N ASN A 108 -19.83 -4.61 0.50
CA ASN A 108 -20.26 -4.01 1.76
C ASN A 108 -21.57 -4.60 2.34
N GLN A 109 -22.19 -5.54 1.63
CA GLN A 109 -23.31 -6.36 2.14
C GLN A 109 -22.92 -7.84 2.25
N GLN A 110 -22.04 -8.27 1.33
CA GLN A 110 -21.36 -9.55 1.31
C GLN A 110 -19.96 -9.31 0.78
N VAL A 111 -18.98 -10.11 1.22
CA VAL A 111 -17.63 -10.05 0.65
C VAL A 111 -17.51 -11.11 -0.43
N ARG A 112 -17.16 -10.67 -1.63
CA ARG A 112 -17.04 -11.50 -2.83
C ARG A 112 -15.64 -11.38 -3.41
N ALA A 113 -15.25 -12.38 -4.16
CA ALA A 113 -14.02 -12.39 -4.94
C ALA A 113 -14.28 -12.81 -6.39
N ARG A 114 -13.42 -12.36 -7.30
CA ARG A 114 -13.18 -13.02 -8.59
C ARG A 114 -11.70 -13.34 -8.69
N ARG A 115 -11.39 -14.46 -9.34
CA ARG A 115 -10.03 -14.93 -9.55
C ARG A 115 -9.73 -15.04 -11.05
N SER A 116 -8.53 -14.66 -11.44
CA SER A 116 -8.00 -14.75 -12.80
C SER A 116 -6.73 -15.60 -12.80
N GLU A 117 -6.64 -16.54 -13.73
CA GLU A 117 -5.48 -17.44 -13.88
C GLU A 117 -4.54 -17.01 -15.00
N ASP A 118 -4.88 -15.93 -15.73
CA ASP A 118 -4.19 -15.47 -16.94
C ASP A 118 -3.66 -14.04 -16.83
N GLY A 119 -3.41 -13.58 -15.60
CA GLY A 119 -2.88 -12.24 -15.32
C GLY A 119 -3.91 -11.11 -15.45
N GLY A 120 -5.20 -11.42 -15.32
CA GLY A 120 -6.29 -10.45 -15.36
C GLY A 120 -6.94 -10.27 -16.74
N LYS A 121 -6.60 -11.10 -17.73
CA LYS A 121 -7.20 -11.04 -19.08
C LYS A 121 -8.65 -11.55 -19.04
N SER A 122 -8.89 -12.65 -18.33
CA SER A 122 -10.22 -13.20 -18.06
C SER A 122 -10.41 -13.50 -16.57
N TRP A 123 -11.67 -13.54 -16.13
CA TRP A 123 -12.03 -13.69 -14.73
C TRP A 123 -13.08 -14.79 -14.58
N GLY A 124 -12.87 -15.68 -13.60
CA GLY A 124 -13.82 -16.72 -13.25
C GLY A 124 -15.09 -16.19 -12.58
N GLU A 125 -15.98 -17.11 -12.23
CA GLU A 125 -17.22 -16.81 -11.53
C GLU A 125 -17.00 -16.12 -10.18
N VAL A 126 -18.07 -15.50 -9.67
CA VAL A 126 -18.05 -14.88 -8.34
C VAL A 126 -17.89 -15.97 -7.27
N ILE A 127 -16.92 -15.77 -6.38
CA ILE A 127 -16.68 -16.58 -5.20
C ILE A 127 -17.19 -15.82 -3.98
N THR A 128 -18.07 -16.42 -3.18
CA THR A 128 -18.51 -15.82 -1.92
C THR A 128 -17.46 -16.09 -0.84
N VAL A 129 -16.95 -15.02 -0.22
CA VAL A 129 -16.05 -15.10 0.94
C VAL A 129 -16.88 -15.13 2.23
N ALA A 130 -17.82 -14.19 2.36
CA ALA A 130 -18.66 -14.05 3.56
C ALA A 130 -20.01 -13.40 3.22
N THR A 131 -21.10 -13.94 3.79
CA THR A 131 -22.45 -13.37 3.69
C THR A 131 -23.20 -13.60 5.02
N PRO A 132 -23.67 -12.55 5.71
CA PRO A 132 -23.40 -11.13 5.45
C PRO A 132 -21.92 -10.79 5.67
N GLY A 133 -21.47 -9.64 5.17
CA GLY A 133 -20.12 -9.16 5.42
C GLY A 133 -19.83 -7.77 4.85
N PHE A 134 -19.02 -7.00 5.58
CA PHE A 134 -18.53 -5.70 5.17
C PHE A 134 -17.01 -5.81 4.97
N GLN A 135 -16.50 -5.50 3.77
CA GLN A 135 -15.08 -5.65 3.49
C GLN A 135 -14.22 -4.76 4.39
N GLY A 136 -13.33 -5.35 5.17
CA GLY A 136 -12.39 -4.65 6.05
C GLY A 136 -11.16 -4.11 5.31
N GLY A 137 -11.26 -3.71 4.05
CA GLY A 137 -10.10 -3.30 3.25
C GLY A 137 -9.34 -4.46 2.59
N GLY A 138 -8.03 -4.33 2.46
CA GLY A 138 -7.24 -5.18 1.57
C GLY A 138 -6.88 -6.57 2.09
N LEU A 139 -6.63 -7.47 1.13
CA LEU A 139 -6.15 -8.83 1.37
C LEU A 139 -4.72 -8.81 1.89
N THR A 140 -4.29 -9.86 2.59
CA THR A 140 -2.88 -10.08 2.94
C THR A 140 -2.44 -11.43 2.42
N VAL A 141 -1.55 -11.43 1.44
CA VAL A 141 -0.93 -12.66 0.94
C VAL A 141 0.24 -12.97 1.85
N ASP A 142 0.21 -14.13 2.50
CA ASP A 142 1.37 -14.66 3.20
C ASP A 142 2.30 -15.32 2.17
N GLU A 143 3.36 -14.60 1.79
CA GLU A 143 4.30 -15.09 0.80
C GLU A 143 5.18 -16.25 1.30
N THR A 144 5.15 -16.56 2.60
CA THR A 144 5.89 -17.68 3.19
C THR A 144 5.16 -19.01 3.05
N THR A 145 3.82 -18.98 3.05
CA THR A 145 2.96 -20.17 2.98
C THR A 145 2.13 -20.26 1.71
N GLY A 146 1.79 -19.12 1.10
CA GLY A 146 0.81 -19.02 0.01
C GLY A 146 -0.63 -18.81 0.48
N ASP A 147 -0.88 -18.80 1.80
CA ASP A 147 -2.19 -18.46 2.34
C ASP A 147 -2.57 -17.01 1.99
N ILE A 148 -3.87 -16.76 1.85
CA ILE A 148 -4.42 -15.41 1.66
C ILE A 148 -5.44 -15.13 2.74
N LEU A 149 -5.27 -14.03 3.45
CA LEU A 149 -6.15 -13.60 4.52
C LEU A 149 -6.98 -12.40 4.07
N THR A 150 -8.24 -12.37 4.51
CA THR A 150 -9.14 -11.23 4.38
C THR A 150 -9.87 -10.98 5.68
N PHE A 151 -10.27 -9.74 5.90
CA PHE A 151 -10.80 -9.27 7.17
C PHE A 151 -12.21 -8.74 6.89
N VAL A 152 -13.21 -9.34 7.51
CA VAL A 152 -14.62 -9.04 7.24
C VAL A 152 -15.25 -8.51 8.51
N GLU A 153 -15.74 -7.27 8.46
CA GLU A 153 -16.46 -6.64 9.55
C GLU A 153 -17.97 -6.95 9.44
N ALA A 154 -18.67 -7.02 10.56
CA ALA A 154 -20.11 -7.31 10.58
C ALA A 154 -20.96 -6.19 9.95
N HIS A 155 -20.47 -4.95 10.00
CA HIS A 155 -21.05 -3.75 9.40
C HIS A 155 -19.97 -2.67 9.32
N HIS A 156 -20.35 -1.45 8.90
CA HIS A 156 -19.41 -0.31 8.90
C HIS A 156 -18.79 -0.12 10.30
N PRO A 157 -17.46 0.06 10.44
CA PRO A 157 -16.78 0.16 11.72
C PRO A 157 -17.28 1.32 12.60
N PRO A 158 -17.06 1.21 13.92
CA PRO A 158 -16.48 0.05 14.61
C PRO A 158 -17.45 -1.15 14.64
N ALA A 159 -16.95 -2.37 14.40
CA ALA A 159 -17.76 -3.57 14.35
C ALA A 159 -16.94 -4.82 14.75
N PRO A 160 -17.59 -5.91 15.21
CA PRO A 160 -16.95 -7.21 15.29
C PRO A 160 -16.39 -7.63 13.93
N MET A 161 -15.29 -8.37 13.96
CA MET A 161 -14.56 -8.77 12.76
C MET A 161 -14.21 -10.25 12.78
N THR A 162 -14.33 -10.89 11.63
CA THR A 162 -13.91 -12.27 11.38
C THR A 162 -12.82 -12.27 10.31
N VAL A 163 -11.73 -12.98 10.57
CA VAL A 163 -10.70 -13.24 9.55
C VAL A 163 -11.13 -14.46 8.75
N TYR A 164 -11.04 -14.37 7.43
CA TYR A 164 -11.22 -15.49 6.52
C TYR A 164 -9.91 -15.79 5.83
N ARG A 165 -9.65 -17.07 5.60
CA ARG A 165 -8.41 -17.57 5.01
C ARG A 165 -8.71 -18.47 3.83
N SER A 166 -7.96 -18.27 2.76
CA SER A 166 -7.79 -19.22 1.67
C SER A 166 -6.43 -19.89 1.77
N ARG A 167 -6.41 -21.21 1.56
CA ARG A 167 -5.20 -22.05 1.50
C ARG A 167 -4.95 -22.59 0.09
N ASP A 168 -5.71 -22.10 -0.88
CA ASP A 168 -5.78 -22.56 -2.26
C ASP A 168 -5.81 -21.36 -3.22
N HIS A 169 -4.98 -20.35 -2.91
CA HIS A 169 -4.74 -19.17 -3.74
C HIS A 169 -6.02 -18.40 -4.13
N GLY A 170 -6.97 -18.32 -3.19
CA GLY A 170 -8.21 -17.56 -3.32
C GLY A 170 -9.40 -18.33 -3.89
N ALA A 171 -9.26 -19.63 -4.17
CA ALA A 171 -10.33 -20.44 -4.74
C ALA A 171 -11.45 -20.76 -3.72
N THR A 172 -11.10 -21.06 -2.47
CA THR A 172 -12.06 -21.27 -1.38
C THR A 172 -11.67 -20.50 -0.12
N TRP A 173 -12.66 -20.17 0.71
CA TRP A 173 -12.50 -19.35 1.90
C TRP A 173 -13.17 -20.00 3.10
N ARG A 174 -12.52 -19.94 4.27
CA ARG A 174 -13.07 -20.39 5.54
C ARG A 174 -12.77 -19.37 6.63
N ALA A 175 -13.67 -19.24 7.61
CA ALA A 175 -13.40 -18.43 8.79
C ALA A 175 -12.19 -19.02 9.55
N ASP A 176 -11.30 -18.13 9.99
CA ASP A 176 -10.12 -18.46 10.79
C ASP A 176 -10.40 -18.09 12.27
N GLU A 177 -11.24 -18.91 12.90
CA GLU A 177 -11.84 -18.67 14.23
C GLU A 177 -10.81 -18.55 15.37
N GLY A 178 -9.56 -18.97 15.14
CA GLY A 178 -8.49 -18.88 16.13
C GLY A 178 -7.68 -17.58 16.11
N THR A 179 -8.05 -16.61 15.26
CA THR A 179 -7.26 -15.39 15.10
C THR A 179 -7.44 -14.44 16.28
N VAL A 180 -6.32 -13.99 16.87
CA VAL A 180 -6.30 -13.02 17.98
C VAL A 180 -5.66 -11.72 17.51
N ILE A 181 -6.30 -10.59 17.82
CA ILE A 181 -5.78 -9.25 17.54
C ILE A 181 -5.67 -8.49 18.86
N HIS A 182 -4.45 -8.12 19.22
CA HIS A 182 -4.15 -7.36 20.43
C HIS A 182 -4.31 -5.85 20.20
N PRO A 183 -4.72 -5.09 21.23
CA PRO A 183 -4.77 -3.63 21.13
C PRO A 183 -3.38 -3.01 20.98
N ASP A 184 -3.34 -1.73 20.63
CA ASP A 184 -2.12 -0.92 20.72
C ASP A 184 -1.74 -0.63 22.19
N SER A 185 -0.65 0.13 22.37
CA SER A 185 -0.14 0.57 23.68
C SER A 185 -1.14 1.38 24.51
N HIS A 186 -2.16 1.96 23.89
CA HIS A 186 -3.24 2.70 24.55
C HIS A 186 -4.44 1.82 24.91
N GLY A 187 -4.39 0.51 24.60
CA GLY A 187 -5.52 -0.40 24.82
C GLY A 187 -6.59 -0.32 23.74
N ASN A 188 -6.31 0.31 22.59
CA ASN A 188 -7.26 0.49 21.51
C ASN A 188 -7.15 -0.61 20.45
N LEU A 189 -8.30 -1.19 20.08
CA LEU A 189 -8.36 -2.19 19.01
C LEU A 189 -8.42 -1.53 17.61
N PRO A 190 -7.67 -2.06 16.64
CA PRO A 190 -7.71 -1.57 15.26
C PRO A 190 -8.95 -2.08 14.52
N SER A 191 -9.39 -1.29 13.54
CA SER A 191 -10.26 -1.70 12.45
C SER A 191 -9.47 -1.76 11.14
N MET A 192 -9.87 -2.68 10.29
CA MET A 192 -9.22 -2.95 9.01
C MET A 192 -9.78 -2.06 7.89
N HIS A 193 -11.02 -1.60 8.07
CA HIS A 193 -11.83 -0.86 7.11
C HIS A 193 -11.06 0.01 6.11
N MET A 194 -11.13 -0.43 4.85
CA MET A 194 -10.72 0.28 3.63
C MET A 194 -9.25 0.68 3.55
N ASN A 195 -8.41 0.18 4.45
CA ASN A 195 -6.97 0.21 4.25
C ASN A 195 -6.62 -0.67 3.04
N GLU A 196 -5.48 -0.38 2.41
CA GLU A 196 -4.95 -1.14 1.28
C GLU A 196 -4.51 -2.56 1.71
N LYS A 197 -3.91 -3.33 0.81
CA LYS A 197 -3.47 -4.71 1.06
C LYS A 197 -2.38 -4.74 2.13
N GLY A 198 -2.27 -5.87 2.81
CA GLY A 198 -1.10 -6.19 3.60
C GLY A 198 0.04 -6.73 2.74
N ILE A 199 1.25 -6.74 3.29
CA ILE A 199 2.44 -7.29 2.65
C ILE A 199 3.09 -8.32 3.58
N THR A 200 3.90 -9.21 2.99
CA THR A 200 4.91 -9.97 3.71
C THR A 200 6.24 -9.24 3.59
N LEU A 201 6.88 -8.94 4.72
CA LEU A 201 8.21 -8.36 4.74
C LEU A 201 9.23 -9.35 4.18
N ARG A 202 10.13 -8.87 3.34
CA ARG A 202 11.12 -9.66 2.61
C ARG A 202 12.55 -9.40 3.07
N ASN A 203 12.78 -8.34 3.84
CA ASN A 203 14.12 -7.86 4.20
C ASN A 203 14.36 -7.83 5.72
N GLY A 204 15.64 -7.87 6.08
CA GLY A 204 16.11 -7.64 7.45
C GLY A 204 15.58 -8.63 8.51
N LYS A 205 15.61 -8.16 9.76
CA LYS A 205 15.26 -8.95 10.96
C LYS A 205 13.83 -9.50 10.95
N TYR A 206 12.92 -8.82 10.26
CA TYR A 206 11.48 -9.11 10.29
C TYR A 206 10.99 -9.82 9.02
N LYS A 207 11.90 -10.35 8.20
CA LYS A 207 11.55 -11.15 7.01
C LYS A 207 10.55 -12.26 7.37
N GLY A 208 9.46 -12.36 6.61
CA GLY A 208 8.35 -13.28 6.81
C GLY A 208 7.18 -12.73 7.62
N ARG A 209 7.36 -11.59 8.33
CA ARG A 209 6.29 -10.90 9.03
C ARG A 209 5.20 -10.45 8.06
N LEU A 210 3.95 -10.71 8.41
CA LEU A 210 2.79 -10.10 7.76
C LEU A 210 2.54 -8.74 8.40
N ILE A 211 2.29 -7.71 7.60
CA ILE A 211 1.93 -6.38 8.11
C ILE A 211 0.90 -5.72 7.20
N ARG A 212 -0.05 -5.00 7.80
CA ARG A 212 -1.05 -4.23 7.06
C ARG A 212 -1.44 -2.93 7.75
N PRO A 213 -1.94 -1.93 7.01
CA PRO A 213 -2.46 -0.71 7.60
C PRO A 213 -3.81 -0.95 8.28
N THR A 214 -4.05 -0.19 9.33
CA THR A 214 -5.22 -0.24 10.20
C THR A 214 -5.62 1.16 10.66
N ARG A 215 -6.81 1.25 11.27
CA ARG A 215 -7.36 2.50 11.79
C ARG A 215 -8.04 2.31 13.14
N PHE A 216 -7.85 3.25 14.04
CA PHE A 216 -8.67 3.43 15.22
C PHE A 216 -9.74 4.51 15.03
N TYR A 217 -10.96 4.22 15.49
CA TYR A 217 -12.17 5.03 15.31
C TYR A 217 -12.64 5.75 16.59
N ALA A 218 -11.86 5.73 17.69
CA ALA A 218 -12.25 6.38 18.95
C ALA A 218 -13.69 6.06 19.41
N GLY A 219 -14.10 4.80 19.20
CA GLY A 219 -15.42 4.27 19.55
C GLY A 219 -16.56 4.57 18.57
N LYS A 220 -16.41 5.47 17.58
CA LYS A 220 -17.50 5.77 16.62
C LYS A 220 -16.99 6.39 15.32
N ASN A 221 -17.51 5.94 14.17
CA ASN A 221 -17.30 6.62 12.90
C ASN A 221 -18.16 7.89 12.76
N ASP A 222 -17.75 8.96 13.44
CA ASP A 222 -18.46 10.23 13.51
C ASP A 222 -17.48 11.42 13.42
N ARG A 223 -17.91 12.54 12.84
CA ARG A 223 -17.09 13.75 12.70
C ARG A 223 -16.59 14.28 14.04
N SER A 224 -17.40 14.16 15.10
CA SER A 224 -17.03 14.55 16.46
C SER A 224 -15.84 13.77 17.01
N LYS A 225 -15.54 12.59 16.44
CA LYS A 225 -14.43 11.73 16.84
C LYS A 225 -13.20 11.83 15.94
N TRP A 226 -13.29 12.55 14.82
CA TRP A 226 -12.15 12.71 13.91
C TRP A 226 -10.87 13.23 14.59
N PRO A 227 -10.89 14.18 15.54
CA PRO A 227 -9.68 14.60 16.25
C PRO A 227 -8.96 13.50 17.04
N ASP A 228 -9.67 12.41 17.36
CA ASP A 228 -9.20 11.27 18.15
C ASP A 228 -8.94 10.02 17.28
N HIS A 229 -9.34 10.04 16.01
CA HIS A 229 -9.03 8.95 15.08
C HIS A 229 -7.54 8.96 14.75
N TYR A 230 -6.97 7.79 14.51
CA TYR A 230 -5.66 7.68 13.89
C TYR A 230 -5.56 6.41 13.06
N THR A 231 -4.63 6.41 12.11
CA THR A 231 -4.17 5.20 11.44
C THR A 231 -2.98 4.61 12.18
N ASN A 232 -2.71 3.33 11.96
CA ASN A 232 -1.55 2.60 12.47
C ASN A 232 -1.38 1.33 11.62
N ALA A 233 -0.62 0.34 12.07
CA ALA A 233 -0.59 -0.97 11.45
C ALA A 233 -0.90 -2.06 12.46
N MET A 234 -1.09 -3.27 11.95
CA MET A 234 -0.92 -4.48 12.73
C MET A 234 -0.02 -5.45 11.99
N PHE A 235 0.68 -6.30 12.74
CA PHE A 235 1.61 -7.27 12.20
C PHE A 235 1.52 -8.63 12.91
N SER A 236 1.92 -9.67 12.20
CA SER A 236 1.93 -11.05 12.68
C SER A 236 3.22 -11.76 12.25
N ASP A 237 3.82 -12.48 13.19
CA ASP A 237 5.02 -13.30 12.98
C ASP A 237 4.72 -14.81 12.98
N ASP A 238 3.45 -15.21 13.04
CA ASP A 238 3.01 -16.61 13.20
C ASP A 238 2.02 -17.08 12.12
N GLY A 239 2.10 -16.48 10.94
CA GLY A 239 1.24 -16.79 9.79
C GLY A 239 -0.18 -16.20 9.91
N GLY A 240 -0.34 -15.14 10.71
CA GLY A 240 -1.60 -14.42 10.88
C GLY A 240 -2.52 -15.02 11.95
N LYS A 241 -2.00 -15.84 12.88
CA LYS A 241 -2.80 -16.38 14.00
C LYS A 241 -2.91 -15.37 15.13
N THR A 242 -1.82 -14.68 15.46
CA THR A 242 -1.81 -13.57 16.41
C THR A 242 -1.29 -12.31 15.74
N TRP A 243 -1.97 -11.20 16.01
CA TRP A 243 -1.64 -9.88 15.47
C TRP A 243 -1.38 -8.91 16.61
N GLN A 244 -0.25 -8.21 16.51
CA GLN A 244 0.09 -7.10 17.39
C GLN A 244 -0.22 -5.80 16.66
N THR A 245 -0.75 -4.82 17.39
CA THR A 245 -1.05 -3.50 16.84
C THR A 245 0.10 -2.54 17.12
N SER A 246 0.53 -1.79 16.10
CA SER A 246 1.61 -0.82 16.19
C SER A 246 1.21 0.41 16.99
N GLU A 247 2.20 1.23 17.33
CA GLU A 247 1.96 2.59 17.81
C GLU A 247 1.14 3.42 16.81
N PRO A 248 0.39 4.42 17.28
CA PRO A 248 -0.32 5.36 16.41
C PRO A 248 0.60 6.02 15.38
N PHE A 249 0.08 6.25 14.18
CA PHE A 249 0.71 7.13 13.20
C PHE A 249 0.83 8.54 13.80
N PRO A 250 1.90 9.31 13.48
CA PRO A 250 2.22 10.59 14.13
C PRO A 250 1.30 11.77 13.73
N GLU A 251 0.02 11.52 13.47
CA GLU A 251 -1.01 12.53 13.28
C GLU A 251 -2.41 11.94 13.54
N ASN A 252 -3.17 12.49 14.50
CA ASN A 252 -4.60 12.17 14.62
C ASN A 252 -5.41 12.81 13.49
N GLY A 253 -6.66 12.38 13.30
CA GLY A 253 -7.48 12.78 12.17
C GLY A 253 -7.18 12.01 10.89
N THR A 254 -6.28 11.03 10.95
CA THR A 254 -5.93 10.17 9.82
C THR A 254 -6.98 9.05 9.60
N GLY A 255 -6.85 8.33 8.48
CA GLY A 255 -7.69 7.18 8.17
C GLY A 255 -7.01 6.22 7.20
N GLU A 256 -7.80 5.58 6.33
CA GLU A 256 -7.35 4.64 5.27
C GLU A 256 -5.95 4.95 4.72
N ALA A 257 -5.10 3.95 4.82
CA ALA A 257 -3.70 4.03 4.48
C ALA A 257 -3.25 2.84 3.63
N ALA A 258 -2.03 2.95 3.13
CA ALA A 258 -1.28 1.92 2.44
C ALA A 258 0.16 1.93 2.94
N LEU A 259 0.87 0.82 2.78
CA LEU A 259 2.28 0.70 3.15
C LEU A 259 3.05 -0.16 2.15
N VAL A 260 4.35 0.07 2.06
CA VAL A 260 5.28 -0.72 1.25
C VAL A 260 6.59 -0.89 2.01
N GLU A 261 7.23 -2.04 1.86
CA GLU A 261 8.61 -2.25 2.30
C GLU A 261 9.56 -1.73 1.22
N LEU A 262 10.55 -0.93 1.61
CA LEU A 262 11.63 -0.45 0.76
C LEU A 262 12.75 -1.49 0.69
N SER A 263 13.63 -1.34 -0.29
CA SER A 263 14.76 -2.25 -0.55
C SER A 263 15.71 -2.40 0.65
N ASP A 264 15.82 -1.37 1.49
CA ASP A 264 16.62 -1.37 2.72
C ASP A 264 15.88 -1.92 3.96
N GLY A 265 14.64 -2.41 3.80
CA GLY A 265 13.82 -2.98 4.86
C GLY A 265 13.05 -1.96 5.70
N ARG A 266 13.19 -0.65 5.45
CA ARG A 266 12.30 0.35 6.03
C ARG A 266 10.91 0.24 5.42
N ILE A 267 9.88 0.64 6.16
CA ILE A 267 8.50 0.63 5.67
C ILE A 267 8.06 2.06 5.44
N TYR A 268 7.69 2.38 4.20
CA TYR A 268 7.05 3.64 3.85
C TYR A 268 5.54 3.51 4.02
N TYR A 269 4.98 4.37 4.86
CA TYR A 269 3.56 4.41 5.18
C TYR A 269 2.92 5.65 4.56
N ASN A 270 1.72 5.52 3.99
CA ASN A 270 1.01 6.62 3.34
C ASN A 270 -0.47 6.65 3.74
N SER A 271 -0.93 7.75 4.32
CA SER A 271 -2.28 7.86 4.89
C SER A 271 -3.09 9.02 4.32
N ARG A 272 -4.41 8.82 4.27
CA ARG A 272 -5.38 9.91 4.11
C ARG A 272 -5.59 10.66 5.42
N VAL A 273 -6.19 11.83 5.33
CA VAL A 273 -6.74 12.58 6.46
C VAL A 273 -8.24 12.80 6.30
N HIS A 274 -8.95 12.80 7.43
CA HIS A 274 -10.37 13.11 7.53
C HIS A 274 -10.64 14.44 8.19
N TRP A 275 -9.76 14.87 9.08
CA TRP A 275 -10.02 16.04 9.88
C TRP A 275 -9.63 17.31 9.12
N ASP A 276 -10.64 18.16 8.81
CA ASP A 276 -10.47 19.41 8.07
C ASP A 276 -9.48 20.36 8.71
N ALA A 277 -9.43 20.36 10.05
CA ALA A 277 -8.60 21.28 10.79
C ALA A 277 -7.11 20.98 10.65
N ARG A 278 -6.73 19.86 10.01
CA ARG A 278 -5.33 19.57 9.72
C ARG A 278 -4.79 20.48 8.62
N PRO A 279 -3.54 20.96 8.75
CA PRO A 279 -2.92 21.74 7.69
C PRO A 279 -2.85 20.91 6.41
N ARG A 280 -3.11 21.55 5.26
CA ARG A 280 -3.05 20.92 3.94
C ARG A 280 -3.81 19.58 3.93
N ASN A 281 -5.05 19.58 4.45
CA ASN A 281 -5.88 18.39 4.61
C ASN A 281 -6.29 17.70 3.29
N THR A 282 -5.92 18.26 2.14
CA THR A 282 -6.13 17.68 0.82
C THR A 282 -4.86 17.01 0.27
N ARG A 283 -3.87 16.74 1.13
CA ARG A 283 -2.59 16.11 0.79
C ARG A 283 -2.36 14.82 1.56
N ARG A 284 -1.62 13.89 0.98
CA ARG A 284 -1.27 12.64 1.68
C ARG A 284 -0.32 12.91 2.83
N ARG A 285 -0.37 12.04 3.83
CA ARG A 285 0.61 11.98 4.93
C ARG A 285 1.54 10.81 4.70
N SER A 286 2.80 10.94 5.09
CA SER A 286 3.74 9.82 5.12
C SER A 286 4.49 9.74 6.44
N ALA A 287 4.97 8.54 6.75
CA ALA A 287 5.91 8.26 7.82
C ALA A 287 6.75 7.03 7.43
N ILE A 288 7.86 6.82 8.14
CA ILE A 288 8.76 5.68 7.97
C ILE A 288 8.77 4.83 9.25
N SER A 289 8.82 3.52 9.10
CA SER A 289 9.19 2.60 10.18
C SER A 289 10.52 1.92 9.87
N GLU A 290 11.36 1.79 10.90
CA GLU A 290 12.68 1.12 10.85
C GLU A 290 12.71 -0.13 11.75
N ASP A 291 11.59 -0.47 12.39
CA ASP A 291 11.47 -1.52 13.41
C ASP A 291 10.43 -2.58 13.04
N GLY A 292 10.24 -2.80 11.73
CA GLY A 292 9.31 -3.80 11.22
C GLY A 292 7.84 -3.41 11.41
N GLY A 293 7.56 -2.10 11.46
CA GLY A 293 6.22 -1.53 11.51
C GLY A 293 5.64 -1.33 12.90
N MET A 294 6.47 -1.31 13.94
CA MET A 294 6.02 -1.09 15.32
C MET A 294 5.86 0.40 15.64
N THR A 295 6.81 1.24 15.20
CA THR A 295 6.76 2.70 15.40
C THR A 295 6.92 3.46 14.08
N TRP A 296 6.41 4.69 14.07
CA TRP A 296 6.34 5.55 12.88
C TRP A 296 7.04 6.88 13.16
N LYS A 297 8.04 7.21 12.33
CA LYS A 297 8.88 8.41 12.42
C LYS A 297 8.86 9.18 11.10
N ASP A 298 9.59 10.30 11.06
CA ASP A 298 9.76 11.12 9.84
C ASP A 298 8.44 11.51 9.18
N PHE A 299 7.49 11.97 10.02
CA PHE A 299 6.21 12.48 9.54
C PHE A 299 6.41 13.57 8.49
N ALA A 300 5.70 13.45 7.37
CA ALA A 300 5.64 14.49 6.35
C ALA A 300 4.24 14.63 5.75
N ILE A 301 3.92 15.85 5.33
CA ILE A 301 2.82 16.12 4.40
C ILE A 301 3.39 16.09 2.99
N VAL A 302 2.89 15.18 2.16
CA VAL A 302 3.36 14.96 0.80
C VAL A 302 2.60 15.91 -0.15
N ASP A 303 3.15 17.11 -0.36
CA ASP A 303 2.48 18.22 -1.06
C ASP A 303 2.04 17.92 -2.50
N ILE A 304 2.73 17.01 -3.18
CA ILE A 304 2.45 16.65 -4.57
C ILE A 304 1.35 15.58 -4.70
N LEU A 305 1.11 14.79 -3.66
CA LEU A 305 0.13 13.71 -3.71
C LEU A 305 -1.23 14.19 -3.19
N PRO A 306 -2.29 14.14 -4.01
CA PRO A 306 -3.62 14.53 -3.58
C PRO A 306 -4.19 13.51 -2.60
N ASP A 307 -5.02 14.00 -1.69
CA ASP A 307 -5.84 13.18 -0.80
C ASP A 307 -7.31 13.34 -1.12
N GLY A 308 -7.71 12.82 -2.27
CA GLY A 308 -9.05 13.03 -2.78
C GLY A 308 -9.23 14.41 -3.42
N HIS A 309 -10.48 14.86 -3.42
CA HIS A 309 -10.87 16.08 -4.10
C HIS A 309 -10.44 17.32 -3.29
N GLN A 310 -10.14 18.42 -3.98
CA GLN A 310 -9.37 19.54 -3.40
C GLN A 310 -10.19 20.54 -2.57
N HIS A 311 -11.46 20.25 -2.27
CA HIS A 311 -12.43 21.23 -1.77
C HIS A 311 -13.27 20.76 -0.57
N ARG A 312 -13.07 19.55 -0.02
CA ARG A 312 -13.68 19.15 1.28
C ARG A 312 -12.70 18.29 2.06
N SER A 313 -13.00 18.14 3.35
CA SER A 313 -12.24 17.38 4.35
C SER A 313 -12.38 15.86 4.27
N TYR A 314 -13.12 15.34 3.30
CA TYR A 314 -13.35 13.90 3.18
C TYR A 314 -12.34 13.31 2.19
N GLY A 315 -11.11 13.07 2.69
CA GLY A 315 -10.02 12.50 1.92
C GLY A 315 -10.39 11.19 1.20
N CYS A 316 -9.48 10.68 0.38
CA CYS A 316 -9.76 9.49 -0.43
C CYS A 316 -8.73 8.41 -0.16
N MET A 317 -9.16 7.16 -0.09
CA MET A 317 -8.25 6.03 -0.15
C MET A 317 -7.35 6.18 -1.38
N GLY A 318 -6.05 5.95 -1.20
CA GLY A 318 -5.07 5.92 -2.28
C GLY A 318 -4.43 4.54 -2.35
N GLY A 319 -4.22 4.03 -3.56
CA GLY A 319 -3.48 2.80 -3.78
C GLY A 319 -1.97 3.07 -3.74
N LEU A 320 -1.20 2.13 -3.20
CA LEU A 320 0.27 2.23 -3.18
C LEU A 320 0.86 0.84 -3.39
N THR A 321 1.86 0.72 -4.25
CA THR A 321 2.64 -0.50 -4.38
C THR A 321 4.08 -0.21 -4.76
N ARG A 322 5.01 -1.07 -4.37
CA ARG A 322 6.39 -1.06 -4.84
C ARG A 322 6.53 -2.11 -5.94
N LEU A 323 7.14 -1.73 -7.07
CA LEU A 323 7.48 -2.71 -8.10
C LEU A 323 8.61 -3.61 -7.59
N PRO A 324 8.53 -4.95 -7.76
CA PRO A 324 9.56 -5.88 -7.33
C PRO A 324 10.75 -5.86 -8.30
N VAL A 325 11.44 -4.72 -8.37
CA VAL A 325 12.63 -4.50 -9.20
C VAL A 325 13.85 -4.49 -8.30
N GLN A 326 14.82 -5.35 -8.64
CA GLN A 326 16.04 -5.51 -7.88
C GLN A 326 16.78 -4.17 -7.75
N ASP A 327 17.24 -3.87 -6.54
CA ASP A 327 18.08 -2.71 -6.20
C ASP A 327 17.42 -1.35 -6.52
N ARG A 328 16.08 -1.30 -6.60
CA ARG A 328 15.31 -0.07 -6.87
C ARG A 328 14.06 0.03 -6.01
N ASP A 329 13.76 1.25 -5.58
CA ASP A 329 12.52 1.59 -4.89
C ASP A 329 11.60 2.41 -5.79
N ILE A 330 10.99 1.72 -6.75
CA ILE A 330 9.98 2.29 -7.65
C ILE A 330 8.61 2.12 -7.01
N LEU A 331 8.03 3.23 -6.55
CA LEU A 331 6.69 3.24 -5.94
C LEU A 331 5.68 3.78 -6.93
N ILE A 332 4.51 3.14 -6.97
CA ILE A 332 3.36 3.55 -7.76
C ILE A 332 2.23 3.92 -6.81
N PHE A 333 1.70 5.13 -6.95
CA PHE A 333 0.59 5.62 -6.16
C PHE A 333 -0.61 5.96 -7.06
N SER A 334 -1.83 5.65 -6.63
CA SER A 334 -3.06 6.02 -7.34
C SER A 334 -4.04 6.78 -6.46
N ASN A 335 -4.61 7.85 -6.99
CA ASN A 335 -5.70 8.61 -6.38
C ASN A 335 -6.41 9.45 -7.47
N ILE A 336 -7.32 10.33 -7.07
CA ILE A 336 -7.96 11.31 -7.96
C ILE A 336 -7.19 12.63 -8.00
N ASP A 337 -7.02 13.19 -9.21
CA ASP A 337 -6.34 14.47 -9.44
C ASP A 337 -7.28 15.49 -10.09
N THR A 338 -8.08 16.15 -9.26
CA THR A 338 -9.07 17.11 -9.73
C THR A 338 -9.23 18.26 -8.76
N SER A 339 -9.38 19.47 -9.29
CA SER A 339 -9.84 20.61 -8.50
C SER A 339 -11.32 20.49 -8.15
N ASN A 340 -12.12 19.76 -8.91
CA ASN A 340 -13.57 19.73 -8.71
C ASN A 340 -13.97 18.97 -7.43
N PRO A 341 -15.11 19.29 -6.80
CA PRO A 341 -15.57 18.64 -5.57
C PRO A 341 -16.22 17.26 -5.83
N VAL A 342 -15.70 16.51 -6.79
CA VAL A 342 -16.19 15.18 -7.20
C VAL A 342 -15.02 14.23 -7.36
N ARG A 343 -15.28 12.91 -7.30
CA ARG A 343 -14.24 11.88 -7.51
C ARG A 343 -14.18 11.53 -8.99
N GLU A 344 -13.18 12.07 -9.66
CA GLU A 344 -12.94 11.95 -11.11
C GLU A 344 -11.43 12.03 -11.34
N ARG A 345 -10.98 11.79 -12.57
CA ARG A 345 -9.59 11.94 -13.00
C ARG A 345 -8.63 11.07 -12.20
N ALA A 346 -8.94 9.78 -12.15
CA ALA A 346 -8.06 8.80 -11.52
C ALA A 346 -6.69 8.85 -12.22
N THR A 347 -5.66 9.10 -11.44
CA THR A 347 -4.31 9.41 -11.87
C THR A 347 -3.34 8.52 -11.11
N VAL A 348 -2.24 8.16 -11.77
CA VAL A 348 -1.16 7.36 -11.20
C VAL A 348 0.11 8.21 -11.15
N TRP A 349 0.82 8.17 -10.03
CA TRP A 349 2.13 8.80 -9.83
C TRP A 349 3.20 7.73 -9.68
N ALA A 350 4.42 8.03 -10.11
CA ALA A 350 5.57 7.19 -9.81
C ALA A 350 6.66 7.96 -9.06
N SER A 351 7.27 7.28 -8.10
CA SER A 351 8.46 7.68 -7.37
C SER A 351 9.59 6.71 -7.73
N PHE A 352 10.81 7.21 -7.88
CA PHE A 352 12.00 6.41 -8.18
C PHE A 352 13.03 6.40 -7.04
N ASP A 353 12.71 7.02 -5.91
CA ASP A 353 13.60 7.24 -4.77
C ASP A 353 12.98 6.83 -3.43
N GLY A 354 12.08 5.85 -3.44
CA GLY A 354 11.43 5.32 -2.24
C GLY A 354 10.39 6.26 -1.60
N GLY A 355 9.79 7.14 -2.39
CA GLY A 355 8.66 8.00 -2.00
C GLY A 355 9.07 9.41 -1.60
N LYS A 356 10.36 9.77 -1.74
CA LYS A 356 10.86 11.11 -1.41
C LYS A 356 10.39 12.13 -2.43
N THR A 357 10.35 11.77 -3.72
CA THR A 357 9.83 12.62 -4.80
C THR A 357 8.89 11.84 -5.73
N TRP A 358 7.94 12.55 -6.35
CA TRP A 358 6.95 11.97 -7.27
C TRP A 358 6.95 12.76 -8.59
N PRO A 359 8.01 12.63 -9.41
CA PRO A 359 8.25 13.53 -10.54
C PRO A 359 7.30 13.30 -11.72
N VAL A 360 6.62 12.16 -11.79
CA VAL A 360 5.82 11.78 -12.95
C VAL A 360 4.42 11.34 -12.54
N LYS A 361 3.43 11.69 -13.37
CA LYS A 361 2.05 11.23 -13.22
C LYS A 361 1.37 11.02 -14.56
N ARG A 362 0.34 10.17 -14.59
CA ARG A 362 -0.47 9.87 -15.77
C ARG A 362 -1.93 9.70 -15.40
N LEU A 363 -2.81 10.40 -16.12
CA LEU A 363 -4.24 10.18 -16.07
C LEU A 363 -4.56 8.79 -16.66
N VAL A 364 -5.31 7.98 -15.93
CA VAL A 364 -5.67 6.61 -16.34
C VAL A 364 -7.17 6.41 -16.52
N PHE A 365 -8.00 7.29 -15.95
CA PHE A 365 -9.45 7.29 -16.14
C PHE A 365 -10.05 8.65 -15.80
N GLU A 366 -11.06 9.08 -16.57
CA GLU A 366 -11.72 10.38 -16.41
C GLU A 366 -12.73 10.43 -15.27
#